data_AF-A0A2W5X1D7-F1
#
_entry.id   AF-A0A2W5X1D7-F1
#
_cell.length_a   1.000
_cell.length_b   1.000
_cell.length_c   1.000
_cell.angle_alpha   90.00
_cell.angle_beta   90.00
_cell.angle_gamma   90.00
#
_symmetry.space_group_name_H-M   'P 1'
#
loop_
_entity.id
_entity.type
_entity.pdbx_description
1 polymer ?
#
loop_
_entity_poly.entity_id
_entity_poly.type
_entity_poly.pdbx_seq_one_letter_code
_entity_poly.pdbx_strand_id
1 'polypeptide(L)'
;MIASILEVWAVEHHVEMLFIEPGKPTQNAFIESFNSRVRDELLNPNRFRTIFDVKDASEIWRQSYNAEHPHGSLGNRTPEEFLALYENTQSPQKSLAA
;
A
#
# COMPACT_ATOMS: atom_id res chain seq x y z
N MET A 1 -21.34 -6.99 10.44
CA MET A 1 -20.46 -6.87 11.61
C MET A 1 -19.07 -6.36 11.26
N ILE A 2 -18.35 -6.91 10.27
CA ILE A 2 -17.00 -6.41 9.93
C ILE A 2 -17.04 -5.00 9.32
N ALA A 3 -17.94 -4.75 8.35
CA ALA A 3 -18.08 -3.44 7.71
C ALA A 3 -18.38 -2.32 8.73
N SER A 4 -19.34 -2.55 9.63
CA SER A 4 -19.70 -1.59 10.68
C SER A 4 -18.56 -1.32 11.68
N ILE A 5 -17.73 -2.33 11.99
CA ILE A 5 -16.56 -2.15 12.87
C ILE A 5 -15.49 -1.31 12.15
N LEU A 6 -15.28 -1.54 10.85
CA LEU A 6 -14.36 -0.75 10.05
C LEU A 6 -14.80 0.72 9.95
N GLU A 7 -16.11 0.96 9.80
CA GLU A 7 -16.67 2.32 9.78
C GLU A 7 -16.41 3.06 11.10
N VAL A 8 -16.63 2.39 12.24
CA VAL A 8 -16.34 2.95 13.56
C VAL A 8 -14.85 3.29 13.69
N TRP A 9 -13.96 2.36 13.35
CA TRP A 9 -12.52 2.58 13.39
C TRP A 9 -12.08 3.76 12.50
N ALA A 10 -12.65 3.87 11.29
CA ALA A 10 -12.33 4.96 10.38
C ALA A 10 -12.73 6.32 10.96
N VAL A 11 -13.92 6.42 11.57
CA VAL A 11 -14.37 7.64 12.26
C VAL A 11 -13.47 7.98 13.44
N GLU A 12 -13.11 7.01 14.28
CA GLU A 12 -12.23 7.20 15.44
C GLU A 12 -10.83 7.69 15.05
N HIS A 13 -10.32 7.27 13.89
CA HIS A 13 -9.00 7.65 13.40
C HIS A 13 -9.01 8.80 12.39
N HIS A 14 -10.16 9.46 12.19
CA HIS A 14 -10.33 10.55 11.21
C HIS A 14 -9.92 10.15 9.78
N VAL A 15 -10.19 8.89 9.40
CA VAL A 15 -9.96 8.34 8.07
C VAL A 15 -11.25 8.44 7.26
N GLU A 16 -11.20 9.14 6.13
CA GLU A 16 -12.31 9.18 5.18
C GLU A 16 -12.35 7.90 4.32
N MET A 17 -13.51 7.25 4.25
CA MET A 17 -13.72 6.08 3.39
C MET A 17 -14.26 6.51 2.02
N LEU A 18 -13.45 6.33 0.98
CA LEU A 18 -13.82 6.61 -0.40
C LEU A 18 -14.20 5.32 -1.13
N PHE A 19 -15.41 5.29 -1.69
CA PHE A 19 -15.90 4.17 -2.50
C PHE A 19 -15.84 4.50 -3.99
N ILE A 20 -15.63 3.47 -4.80
CA ILE A 20 -15.70 3.63 -6.26
C ILE A 20 -17.13 3.94 -6.69
N GLU A 21 -17.27 4.73 -7.74
CA GLU A 21 -18.55 5.02 -8.35
C GLU A 21 -19.06 3.81 -9.15
N PRO A 22 -20.37 3.50 -9.08
CA PRO A 22 -20.96 2.45 -9.90
C PRO A 22 -20.65 2.65 -11.39
N GLY A 23 -20.12 1.62 -12.05
CA GLY A 23 -19.79 1.65 -13.47
C GLY A 23 -18.45 2.32 -13.81
N LYS A 24 -17.62 2.69 -12.83
CA LYS A 24 -16.26 3.25 -13.05
C LYS A 24 -15.15 2.31 -12.55
N PRO A 25 -14.93 1.15 -13.20
CA PRO A 25 -13.92 0.18 -12.75
C PRO A 25 -12.49 0.73 -12.75
N THR A 26 -12.20 1.74 -13.58
CA THR A 26 -10.89 2.37 -13.67
C THR A 26 -10.46 3.06 -12.38
N GLN A 27 -11.39 3.43 -11.49
CA GLN A 27 -11.07 3.97 -10.16
C GLN A 27 -10.38 2.94 -9.26
N ASN A 28 -10.52 1.65 -9.56
CA ASN A 28 -9.89 0.55 -8.84
C ASN A 28 -8.61 0.03 -9.52
N ALA A 29 -8.22 0.59 -10.68
CA ALA A 29 -7.18 0.03 -11.52
C ALA A 29 -5.80 -0.06 -10.84
N PHE A 30 -5.49 0.89 -9.95
CA PHE A 30 -4.22 0.90 -9.22
C PHE A 30 -4.10 -0.32 -8.28
N ILE A 31 -5.10 -0.54 -7.43
CA ILE A 31 -5.07 -1.65 -6.47
C ILE A 31 -5.20 -3.00 -7.19
N GLU A 32 -5.93 -3.06 -8.30
CA GLU A 32 -5.98 -4.26 -9.14
C GLU A 32 -4.62 -4.61 -9.75
N SER A 33 -3.91 -3.60 -10.27
CA SER A 33 -2.56 -3.79 -10.81
C SER A 33 -1.57 -4.25 -9.73
N PHE A 34 -1.64 -3.64 -8.54
CA PHE A 34 -0.84 -4.05 -7.39
C PHE A 34 -1.13 -5.50 -6.98
N ASN A 35 -2.41 -5.86 -6.84
CA ASN A 35 -2.82 -7.21 -6.46
C ASN A 35 -2.42 -8.27 -7.52
N SER A 36 -2.43 -7.92 -8.81
CA SER A 36 -1.91 -8.80 -9.86
C SER A 36 -0.43 -9.07 -9.65
N ARG A 37 0.36 -8.04 -9.36
CA ARG A 37 1.79 -8.18 -9.12
C ARG A 37 2.10 -9.01 -7.88
N VAL A 38 1.37 -8.82 -6.77
CA VAL A 38 1.48 -9.69 -5.59
C VAL A 38 1.19 -11.15 -5.98
N ARG A 39 0.17 -11.39 -6.80
CA ARG A 39 -0.15 -12.75 -7.25
C ARG A 39 0.99 -13.34 -8.07
N ASP A 40 1.54 -12.59 -9.01
CA ASP A 40 2.54 -13.08 -9.95
C ASP A 40 3.92 -13.26 -9.31
N GLU A 41 4.30 -12.39 -8.39
CA GLU A 41 5.63 -12.37 -7.77
C GLU A 41 5.69 -13.14 -6.44
N LEU A 42 4.61 -13.15 -5.67
CA LEU A 42 4.58 -13.80 -4.36
C LEU A 42 3.76 -15.09 -4.36
N LEU A 43 2.51 -15.08 -4.84
CA LEU A 43 1.61 -16.22 -4.61
C LEU A 43 1.83 -17.38 -5.60
N ASN A 44 1.93 -17.08 -6.89
CA ASN A 44 2.09 -18.07 -7.96
C ASN A 44 3.40 -18.89 -7.86
N PRO A 45 4.57 -18.28 -7.62
CA PRO A 45 5.84 -19.03 -7.59
C PRO A 45 6.03 -19.82 -6.30
N ASN A 46 5.33 -19.48 -5.22
CA ASN A 46 5.51 -20.13 -3.93
C ASN A 46 4.49 -21.26 -3.70
N ARG A 47 4.87 -22.21 -2.84
CA ARG A 47 3.98 -23.24 -2.31
C ARG A 47 4.10 -23.22 -0.80
N PHE A 48 3.05 -22.79 -0.13
CA PHE A 48 3.03 -22.64 1.32
C PHE A 48 2.46 -23.88 1.99
N ARG A 49 3.07 -24.32 3.09
CA ARG A 49 2.56 -25.43 3.92
C ARG A 49 1.83 -24.90 5.14
N THR A 50 2.27 -23.75 5.65
CA THR A 50 1.69 -23.10 6.82
C THR A 50 1.41 -21.62 6.58
N ILE A 51 0.59 -21.02 7.44
CA ILE A 51 0.37 -19.58 7.42
C ILE A 51 1.63 -18.78 7.81
N PHE A 52 2.56 -19.39 8.55
CA PHE A 52 3.83 -18.76 8.90
C PHE A 52 4.71 -18.60 7.66
N ASP A 53 4.76 -19.62 6.79
CA ASP A 53 5.47 -19.55 5.51
C ASP A 53 4.94 -18.39 4.65
N VAL A 54 3.61 -18.19 4.63
CA VAL A 54 2.97 -17.08 3.92
C VAL A 54 3.39 -15.73 4.52
N LYS A 55 3.37 -15.61 5.85
CA LYS A 55 3.75 -14.37 6.53
C LYS A 55 5.21 -14.00 6.26
N ASP A 56 6.12 -14.97 6.38
CA ASP A 56 7.55 -14.74 6.16
C ASP A 56 7.82 -14.34 4.72
N ALA A 57 7.24 -15.06 3.74
CA ALA A 57 7.38 -14.71 2.33
C ALA A 57 6.75 -13.36 1.99
N SER A 58 5.61 -13.02 2.63
CA SER A 58 4.96 -11.71 2.44
C SER A 58 5.82 -10.57 2.96
N GLU A 59 6.47 -10.74 4.10
CA GLU A 59 7.34 -9.71 4.68
C GLU A 59 8.62 -9.53 3.85
N ILE A 60 9.23 -10.62 3.39
CA ILE A 60 10.38 -10.56 2.47
C ILE A 60 9.99 -9.83 1.19
N TRP A 61 8.85 -10.18 0.59
CA TRP A 61 8.36 -9.52 -0.61
C TRP A 61 8.05 -8.04 -0.38
N ARG A 62 7.43 -7.68 0.76
CA ARG A 62 7.14 -6.28 1.12
C ARG A 62 8.41 -5.45 1.24
N GLN A 63 9.44 -5.98 1.91
CA GLN A 63 10.73 -5.30 2.06
C GLN A 63 11.39 -5.08 0.69
N SER A 64 11.48 -6.13 -0.13
CA SER A 64 12.08 -6.01 -1.46
C SER A 64 11.27 -5.05 -2.36
N TYR A 65 9.94 -5.11 -2.35
CA TYR A 65 9.10 -4.18 -3.12
C TYR A 65 9.32 -2.72 -2.72
N ASN A 66 9.42 -2.43 -1.42
CA ASN A 66 9.56 -1.07 -0.91
C ASN A 66 10.97 -0.50 -0.97
N ALA A 67 12.00 -1.34 -0.84
CA ALA A 67 13.39 -0.90 -0.72
C ALA A 67 14.22 -1.09 -2.00
N GLU A 68 13.88 -2.08 -2.84
CA GLU A 68 14.75 -2.50 -3.96
C GLU A 68 14.14 -2.27 -5.34
N HIS A 69 12.81 -2.21 -5.46
CA HIS A 69 12.14 -2.12 -6.76
C HIS A 69 11.87 -0.66 -7.17
N PRO A 70 12.56 -0.13 -8.19
CA PRO A 70 12.24 1.19 -8.72
C PRO A 70 10.94 1.18 -9.52
N HIS A 71 10.10 2.18 -9.31
CA HIS A 71 8.85 2.36 -10.04
C HIS A 71 8.92 3.56 -10.99
N GLY A 72 8.54 3.36 -12.25
CA GLY A 72 8.51 4.43 -13.25
C GLY A 72 7.60 5.60 -12.85
N SER A 73 6.47 5.32 -12.18
CA SER A 73 5.56 6.32 -11.63
C SER A 73 6.17 7.17 -10.51
N LEU A 74 7.22 6.68 -9.85
CA LEU A 74 7.98 7.39 -8.81
C LEU A 74 9.27 8.03 -9.38
N GLY A 75 9.37 8.14 -10.69
CA GLY A 75 10.58 8.65 -11.36
C GLY A 75 11.77 7.70 -11.22
N ASN A 76 11.53 6.39 -11.35
CA ASN A 76 12.49 5.30 -11.20
C ASN A 76 13.15 5.22 -9.81
N ARG A 77 12.36 5.54 -8.77
CA ARG A 77 12.75 5.40 -7.36
C ARG A 77 11.97 4.29 -6.69
N THR A 78 12.52 3.77 -5.61
CA THR A 78 11.77 2.85 -4.74
C THR A 78 10.75 3.63 -3.90
N PRO A 79 9.71 2.95 -3.37
CA PRO A 79 8.76 3.59 -2.46
C PRO A 79 9.42 4.24 -1.25
N GLU A 80 10.46 3.62 -0.67
CA GLU A 80 11.20 4.18 0.47
C GLU A 80 12.00 5.44 0.10
N GLU A 81 12.68 5.43 -1.04
CA GLU A 81 13.38 6.61 -1.55
C GLU A 81 12.42 7.77 -1.83
N PHE A 82 11.26 7.46 -2.42
CA PHE A 82 10.22 8.45 -2.68
C PHE A 82 9.67 9.05 -1.38
N LEU A 83 9.41 8.21 -0.37
CA LEU A 83 8.94 8.66 0.93
C LEU A 83 9.95 9.60 1.61
N ALA A 84 11.23 9.21 1.63
CA ALA A 84 12.29 10.04 2.22
C ALA A 84 12.36 11.42 1.56
N LEU A 85 12.21 11.50 0.24
CA LEU A 85 12.18 12.78 -0.48
C LEU A 85 10.91 13.60 -0.16
N TYR A 86 9.77 12.94 -0.08
CA TYR A 86 8.50 13.59 0.27
C TYR A 86 8.56 14.23 1.66
N GLU A 87 9.10 13.51 2.66
CA GLU A 87 9.27 14.01 4.04
C GLU A 87 10.24 15.20 4.11
N ASN A 88 11.33 15.15 3.34
CA ASN A 88 12.29 16.24 3.24
C ASN A 88 11.69 17.49 2.55
N THR A 89 10.75 17.30 1.63
CA THR A 89 10.08 18.41 0.91
C THR A 89 8.98 19.07 1.76
N GLN A 90 8.38 18.34 2.70
CA GLN A 90 7.36 18.85 3.64
C GLN A 90 7.96 19.54 4.89
N SER A 91 9.28 19.53 5.05
CA SER A 91 10.01 20.21 6.14
C SER A 91 10.35 21.67 5.79
N PRO A 92 9.33 22.53 5.56
CA PRO A 92 9.29 23.83 6.25
C PRO A 92 7.88 24.28 6.66
N GLN A 93 6.98 23.39 7.10
CA GLN A 93 5.65 23.81 7.60
C GLN A 93 5.01 22.88 8.64
N LYS A 94 5.78 22.48 9.67
CA LYS A 94 5.22 22.09 10.98
C LYS A 94 5.53 23.14 12.05
N SER A 95 5.26 24.41 11.75
CA SER A 95 5.11 25.46 12.76
C SER A 95 3.86 26.30 12.46
N LEU A 96 2.71 25.85 12.99
CA LEU A 96 1.69 26.65 13.66
C LEU A 96 0.42 25.80 13.78
N ALA A 97 0.16 25.31 14.98
CA ALA A 97 -1.15 25.37 15.60
C ALA A 97 -0.91 25.21 17.11
N ALA A 98 -1.13 26.30 17.82
CA ALA A 98 -1.14 26.40 19.27
C ALA A 98 -2.36 25.68 19.87
#